data_AF-A0A1F8NNQ2-F1
#
_entry.id   AF-A0A1F8NNQ2-F1
#
_cell.length_a   1.000
_cell.length_b   1.000
_cell.length_c   1.000
_cell.angle_alpha   90.00
_cell.angle_beta   90.00
_cell.angle_gamma   90.00
#
_symmetry.space_group_name_H-M   'P 1'
#
loop_
_entity.id
_entity.type
_entity.pdbx_description
1 polymer ?
#
loop_
_entity_poly.entity_id
_entity_poly.type
_entity_poly.pdbx_seq_one_letter_code
_entity_poly.pdbx_strand_id
1 'polypeptide(L)'
;MKHLYHIRKGIKPLFSIFWLLIFYLFLSIVPDGSSAADTYQFLQKWPDPQWYFSSPQGVAVDALGNVYVADTINNRIQKFDASGVFISTYVGKLWDW
;
A
#
# COMPACT_ATOMS: atom_id res chain seq x y z
N MET A 1 69.94 -35.34 -30.94
CA MET A 1 69.49 -34.88 -29.61
C MET A 1 68.45 -33.78 -29.82
N LYS A 2 67.16 -34.09 -29.65
CA LYS A 2 66.05 -33.17 -29.97
C LYS A 2 65.87 -32.14 -28.85
N HIS A 3 65.90 -30.88 -29.25
CA HIS A 3 65.73 -29.65 -28.49
C HIS A 3 64.33 -29.61 -27.83
N LEU A 4 64.24 -29.75 -26.50
CA LEU A 4 63.00 -29.63 -25.73
C LEU A 4 62.76 -28.14 -25.38
N TYR A 5 62.01 -27.45 -26.22
CA TYR A 5 61.39 -26.17 -25.89
C TYR A 5 59.90 -26.30 -26.15
N HIS A 6 59.08 -26.49 -25.12
CA HIS A 6 57.66 -26.12 -25.14
C HIS A 6 57.25 -25.78 -23.71
N ILE A 7 57.48 -24.52 -23.33
CA ILE A 7 56.76 -23.87 -22.23
C ILE A 7 55.78 -22.90 -22.88
N ARG A 8 54.53 -22.94 -22.38
CA ARG A 8 53.42 -21.97 -22.48
C ARG A 8 52.14 -22.61 -23.03
N LYS A 9 51.14 -22.77 -22.16
CA LYS A 9 49.80 -22.21 -22.40
C LYS A 9 49.32 -21.57 -21.10
N GLY A 10 49.07 -20.26 -21.17
CA GLY A 10 48.74 -19.41 -20.03
C GLY A 10 47.44 -19.83 -19.35
N ILE A 11 47.45 -19.71 -18.02
CA ILE A 11 46.26 -19.74 -17.19
C ILE A 11 45.37 -18.60 -17.66
N LYS A 12 44.27 -18.91 -18.34
CA LYS A 12 43.24 -17.90 -18.67
C LYS A 12 42.72 -17.36 -17.34
N PRO A 13 42.63 -16.03 -17.14
CA PRO A 13 42.14 -15.49 -15.89
C PRO A 13 40.70 -15.95 -15.68
N LEU A 14 40.51 -16.90 -14.77
CA LEU A 14 39.23 -17.27 -14.17
C LEU A 14 38.78 -16.14 -13.24
N PHE A 15 38.54 -14.95 -13.79
CA PHE A 15 37.59 -14.00 -13.22
C PHE A 15 36.21 -14.32 -13.84
N SER A 16 35.86 -15.60 -13.94
CA SER A 16 35.01 -16.32 -12.98
C SER A 16 33.68 -15.60 -12.76
N ILE A 17 32.64 -16.22 -13.31
CA ILE A 17 31.20 -15.98 -13.07
C ILE A 17 30.91 -15.68 -11.59
N PHE A 18 31.74 -16.18 -10.67
CA PHE A 18 31.77 -15.82 -9.27
C PHE A 18 31.74 -14.31 -8.98
N TRP A 19 32.48 -13.50 -9.75
CA TRP A 19 32.48 -12.03 -9.59
C TRP A 19 31.20 -11.37 -10.10
N LEU A 20 30.60 -11.89 -11.18
CA LEU A 20 29.30 -11.42 -11.66
C LEU A 20 28.17 -11.80 -10.71
N LEU A 21 28.24 -12.97 -10.07
CA LEU A 21 27.29 -13.39 -9.05
C LEU A 21 27.41 -12.57 -7.77
N ILE A 22 28.63 -12.24 -7.34
CA ILE A 22 28.86 -11.31 -6.23
C ILE A 22 28.31 -9.93 -6.57
N PHE A 23 28.57 -9.41 -7.77
CA PHE A 23 28.06 -8.12 -8.20
C PHE A 23 26.52 -8.08 -8.29
N TYR A 24 25.90 -9.15 -8.79
CA TYR A 24 24.45 -9.29 -8.87
C TYR A 24 23.79 -9.42 -7.49
N LEU A 25 24.44 -10.15 -6.56
CA LEU A 25 24.01 -10.26 -5.16
C LEU A 25 24.09 -8.91 -4.43
N PHE A 26 25.08 -8.07 -4.77
CA PHE A 26 25.20 -6.71 -4.23
C PHE A 26 24.14 -5.75 -4.79
N LEU A 27 23.70 -5.94 -6.04
CA LEU A 27 22.63 -5.13 -6.65
C LEU A 27 21.26 -5.35 -5.98
N SER A 28 21.00 -6.53 -5.39
CA SER A 28 19.75 -6.82 -4.67
C SER A 28 19.65 -6.24 -3.26
N ILE A 29 20.73 -5.68 -2.71
CA ILE A 29 20.77 -5.13 -1.34
C ILE A 29 20.57 -3.61 -1.33
N VAL A 30 20.31 -2.99 -2.48
CA VAL A 30 19.89 -1.58 -2.50
C VAL A 30 18.41 -1.55 -2.11
N PRO A 31 18.03 -1.11 -0.90
CA PRO A 31 16.65 -0.79 -0.63
C PRO A 31 16.26 0.31 -1.62
N ASP A 32 15.28 0.01 -2.44
CA ASP A 32 14.60 0.98 -3.28
C ASP A 32 14.17 2.15 -2.39
N GLY A 33 14.93 3.24 -2.47
CA GLY A 33 14.71 4.48 -1.73
C GLY A 33 13.44 5.22 -2.15
N SER A 34 12.48 4.53 -2.77
CA SER A 34 11.12 4.99 -2.91
C SER A 34 10.51 5.05 -1.52
N SER A 35 10.57 6.24 -0.90
CA SER A 35 9.50 6.65 0.01
C SER A 35 8.22 6.44 -0.78
N ALA A 36 7.47 5.39 -0.49
CA ALA A 36 6.19 5.15 -1.12
C ALA A 36 5.40 6.45 -0.96
N ALA A 37 5.20 7.20 -2.05
CA ALA A 37 4.17 8.22 -2.05
C ALA A 37 2.92 7.46 -1.64
N ASP A 38 2.34 7.83 -0.49
CA ASP A 38 1.25 7.09 0.14
C ASP A 38 0.24 6.74 -0.94
N THR A 39 0.29 5.48 -1.38
CA THR A 39 -0.48 5.06 -2.54
C THR A 39 -1.86 4.78 -1.98
N TYR A 40 -2.74 5.77 -2.11
CA TYR A 40 -4.13 5.63 -1.69
C TYR A 40 -4.78 4.53 -2.54
N GLN A 41 -4.97 3.36 -1.92
CA GLN A 41 -5.72 2.29 -2.55
C GLN A 41 -7.20 2.43 -2.19
N PHE A 42 -8.06 2.31 -3.20
CA PHE A 42 -9.49 2.21 -2.98
C PHE A 42 -9.78 0.89 -2.24
N LEU A 43 -10.16 0.98 -0.96
CA LEU A 43 -10.33 -0.21 -0.11
C LEU A 43 -11.64 -0.94 -0.39
N GLN A 44 -12.77 -0.22 -0.45
CA GLN A 44 -14.08 -0.85 -0.53
C GLN A 44 -15.19 0.14 -0.94
N LYS A 45 -16.21 -0.37 -1.66
CA LYS A 45 -17.52 0.25 -1.84
C LYS A 45 -18.57 -0.58 -1.12
N TRP A 46 -19.45 0.02 -0.33
CA TRP A 46 -20.51 -0.75 0.32
C TRP A 46 -21.65 -1.11 -0.65
N PRO A 47 -22.23 -2.32 -0.53
CA PRO A 47 -23.19 -2.85 -1.51
C PRO A 47 -24.66 -2.42 -1.28
N ASP A 48 -25.01 -1.84 -0.13
CA ASP A 48 -26.41 -1.59 0.25
C ASP A 48 -26.85 -0.13 -0.02
N PRO A 49 -28.00 0.10 -0.69
CA PRO A 49 -28.50 1.45 -0.96
C PRO A 49 -28.80 2.29 0.26
N GLN A 50 -29.11 1.68 1.41
CA GLN A 50 -29.26 2.42 2.65
C GLN A 50 -27.96 3.12 3.04
N TRP A 51 -26.80 2.74 2.50
CA TRP A 51 -25.48 3.21 2.96
C TRP A 51 -24.90 4.25 2.00
N TYR A 52 -25.64 4.62 0.94
CA TYR A 52 -25.26 5.73 0.07
C TYR A 52 -25.41 7.07 0.77
N PHE A 53 -24.40 7.93 0.58
CA PHE A 53 -24.45 9.31 0.99
C PHE A 53 -25.24 10.14 -0.04
N SER A 54 -26.01 11.10 0.45
CA SER A 54 -26.73 12.10 -0.33
C SER A 54 -26.34 13.49 0.15
N SER A 55 -25.47 14.14 -0.62
CA SER A 55 -24.83 15.43 -0.28
C SER A 55 -24.22 15.45 1.13
N PRO A 56 -23.20 14.63 1.41
CA PRO A 56 -22.51 14.69 2.69
C PRO A 56 -21.76 16.02 2.81
N GLN A 57 -21.93 16.73 3.93
CA GLN A 57 -21.35 18.07 4.12
C GLN A 57 -20.23 18.12 5.16
N GLY A 58 -20.04 17.06 5.94
CA GLY A 58 -19.05 17.05 7.01
C GLY A 58 -18.56 15.65 7.35
N VAL A 59 -17.31 15.60 7.80
CA VAL A 59 -16.67 14.40 8.34
C VAL A 59 -15.89 14.76 9.61
N ALA A 60 -15.94 13.91 10.63
CA ALA A 60 -15.17 14.04 11.86
C ALA A 60 -14.67 12.67 12.31
N VAL A 61 -13.57 12.65 13.07
CA VAL A 61 -12.97 11.42 13.61
C VAL A 61 -12.83 11.56 15.13
N ASP A 62 -13.23 10.53 15.88
CA ASP A 62 -13.06 10.51 17.34
C ASP A 62 -11.68 9.97 17.76
N ALA A 63 -11.36 10.01 19.06
CA ALA A 63 -10.08 9.55 19.59
C ALA A 63 -9.82 8.04 19.43
N LEU A 64 -10.85 7.25 19.12
CA LEU A 64 -10.75 5.81 18.85
C LEU A 64 -10.63 5.52 17.35
N GLY A 65 -10.62 6.56 16.50
CA GLY A 65 -10.54 6.43 15.04
C GLY A 65 -11.89 6.17 14.37
N ASN A 66 -13.01 6.28 15.07
CA ASN A 66 -14.32 6.15 14.42
C ASN A 66 -14.60 7.38 13.56
N VAL A 67 -15.13 7.15 12.36
CA VAL A 67 -15.45 8.20 11.39
C VAL A 67 -16.95 8.49 11.43
N TYR A 68 -17.30 9.77 11.51
CA TYR A 68 -18.66 10.27 11.51
C TYR A 68 -18.89 11.10 10.27
N VAL A 69 -19.95 10.81 9.50
CA VAL A 69 -20.28 11.52 8.27
C VAL A 69 -21.68 12.14 8.39
N ALA A 70 -21.77 13.45 8.14
CA ALA A 70 -23.03 14.20 8.12
C ALA A 70 -23.70 14.09 6.74
N ASP A 71 -24.65 13.16 6.63
CA ASP A 71 -25.35 12.81 5.39
C ASP A 71 -26.63 13.64 5.25
N THR A 72 -26.45 14.87 4.73
CA THR A 72 -27.37 15.99 4.97
C THR A 72 -28.74 15.79 4.32
N ILE A 73 -28.81 15.35 3.06
CA ILE A 73 -30.10 15.13 2.39
C ILE A 73 -30.85 13.96 3.03
N ASN A 74 -30.12 12.98 3.59
CA ASN A 74 -30.71 11.85 4.29
C ASN A 74 -31.04 12.13 5.77
N ASN A 75 -30.83 13.37 6.26
CA ASN A 75 -31.13 13.80 7.63
C ASN A 75 -30.56 12.87 8.72
N ARG A 76 -29.34 12.37 8.51
CA ARG A 76 -28.69 11.42 9.42
C ARG A 76 -27.19 11.65 9.56
N ILE A 77 -26.65 11.10 10.63
CA ILE A 77 -25.21 10.91 10.83
C ILE A 77 -24.91 9.43 10.72
N GLN A 78 -23.94 9.05 9.89
CA GLN A 78 -23.45 7.66 9.83
C GLN A 78 -22.11 7.54 10.55
N LYS A 79 -21.93 6.46 11.31
CA LYS A 79 -20.71 6.13 12.05
C LYS A 79 -20.05 4.89 11.49
N PHE A 80 -18.74 4.95 11.29
CA PHE A 80 -17.89 3.86 10.84
C PHE A 80 -16.73 3.65 11.82
N ASP A 81 -16.20 2.43 11.87
CA ASP A 81 -14.94 2.18 12.58
C ASP A 81 -13.73 2.69 11.78
N ALA A 82 -12.54 2.58 12.36
CA ALA A 82 -11.29 2.98 11.72
C ALA A 82 -10.96 2.18 10.44
N SER A 83 -11.60 1.03 10.23
CA SER A 83 -11.43 0.18 9.04
C SER A 83 -12.49 0.50 7.95
N GLY A 84 -13.38 1.45 8.21
CA GLY A 84 -14.49 1.78 7.31
C GLY A 84 -15.65 0.78 7.37
N VAL A 85 -15.79 0.01 8.46
CA VAL A 85 -16.98 -0.83 8.66
C VAL A 85 -18.09 0.01 9.26
N PHE A 86 -19.29 -0.08 8.70
CA PHE A 86 -20.47 0.60 9.22
C PHE A 86 -20.81 0.10 10.63
N ILE A 87 -20.98 1.04 11.57
CA ILE A 87 -21.35 0.74 12.96
C ILE A 87 -22.81 1.11 13.22
N SER A 88 -23.22 2.34 12.90
CA SER A 88 -24.53 2.85 13.29
C SER A 88 -24.95 4.08 12.50
N THR A 89 -26.24 4.39 12.57
CA THR A 89 -26.85 5.62 12.03
C THR A 89 -27.61 6.33 13.14
N TYR A 90 -27.47 7.66 13.19
CA TYR A 90 -28.23 8.54 14.06
C TYR A 90 -29.14 9.37 13.17
N VAL A 91 -30.45 9.11 13.22
CA VAL A 91 -31.43 9.88 12.46
C VAL A 91 -31.87 11.08 13.30
N GLY A 92 -31.87 12.27 12.70
CA GLY A 92 -32.51 13.42 13.31
C GLY A 92 -34.01 13.15 13.38
N LYS A 93 -34.55 12.90 14.58
CA LYS A 93 -35.99 12.86 14.80
C LYS A 93 -36.55 14.25 14.55
N LEU A 94 -37.08 14.44 13.35
CA LEU A 94 -37.83 15.62 12.96
C LEU A 94 -39.31 15.34 13.28
N TRP A 95 -39.79 15.96 14.36
CA TRP A 95 -41.20 16.21 14.70
C TRP A 95 -42.04 15.02 15.22
N ASP A 96 -41.91 14.71 16.51
CA ASP A 96 -43.02 14.11 17.26
C ASP A 96 -43.78 15.29 17.92
N TRP A 97 -45.00 15.58 17.48
CA TRP A 97 -45.92 16.56 18.08
C TRP A 97 -46.86 15.91 19.09
#